data_AF-A0A820D6V8-F1
#
_entry.id   AF-A0A820D6V8-F1
#
_cell.length_a   1.000
_cell.length_b   1.000
_cell.length_c   1.000
_cell.angle_alpha   90.00
_cell.angle_beta   90.00
_cell.angle_gamma   90.00
#
_symmetry.space_group_name_H-M   'P 1'
#
loop_
_entity.id
_entity.type
_entity.pdbx_description
1 polymer ?
#
loop_
_entity_poly.entity_id
_entity_poly.type
_entity_poly.pdbx_seq_one_letter_code
_entity_poly.pdbx_strand_id
1 'polypeptide(L)'
;MAPISVKALILFKTFDRNGDKHVSVEEIREFYETYLIEFRFPHDSSCRQELIDTFLQAFRMRDANRQMNFDQFYTILQETPNSLESLQLINIPNNDDQVDKLKWQA
;
A
#
# COMPACT_ATOMS: atom_id res chain seq x y z
N MET A 1 15.90 9.25 11.83
CA MET A 1 14.92 8.72 10.84
C MET A 1 15.28 7.27 10.60
N ALA A 2 14.31 6.35 10.72
CA ALA A 2 14.52 4.95 10.34
C ALA A 2 14.80 4.87 8.82
N PRO A 3 15.61 3.91 8.35
CA PRO A 3 15.88 3.76 6.92
C PRO A 3 14.58 3.45 6.18
N ILE A 4 14.30 4.22 5.12
CA ILE A 4 13.12 4.02 4.27
C ILE A 4 13.16 2.61 3.69
N SER A 5 12.10 1.82 3.91
CA SER A 5 11.97 0.50 3.31
C SER A 5 11.65 0.64 1.82
N VAL A 6 12.44 -0.03 0.96
CA VAL A 6 12.17 -0.07 -0.49
C VAL A 6 10.82 -0.69 -0.78
N LYS A 7 10.38 -1.68 0.02
CA LYS A 7 9.02 -2.25 -0.09
C LYS A 7 7.95 -1.19 0.12
N ALA A 8 8.09 -0.37 1.16
CA ALA A 8 7.13 0.69 1.44
C ALA A 8 7.08 1.71 0.31
N LEU A 9 8.23 2.05 -0.27
CA LEU A 9 8.30 2.96 -1.42
C LEU A 9 7.66 2.36 -2.68
N ILE A 10 7.94 1.09 -2.99
CA ILE A 10 7.33 0.40 -4.13
C ILE A 10 5.82 0.30 -3.95
N LEU A 11 5.36 -0.07 -2.75
CA LEU A 11 3.94 -0.17 -2.45
C LEU A 11 3.24 1.18 -2.57
N PHE A 12 3.84 2.24 -2.03
CA PHE A 12 3.30 3.60 -2.18
C PHE A 12 3.12 3.97 -3.64
N LYS A 13 4.16 3.75 -4.47
CA LYS A 13 4.09 4.00 -5.92
C LYS A 13 3.11 3.09 -6.66
N THR A 14 2.80 1.92 -6.08
CA THR A 14 1.81 1.00 -6.65
C THR A 14 0.39 1.51 -6.39
N PHE A 15 0.16 2.15 -5.24
CA PHE A 15 -1.10 2.80 -4.92
C PHE A 15 -1.26 4.14 -5.63
N ASP A 16 -0.23 5.00 -5.64
CA ASP A 16 -0.21 6.30 -6.32
C ASP A 16 -0.25 6.10 -7.85
N ARG A 17 -1.47 5.93 -8.37
CA ARG A 17 -1.73 5.53 -9.75
C ARG A 17 -1.66 6.74 -10.67
N ASN A 18 -2.08 7.90 -10.18
CA ASN A 18 -2.09 9.14 -10.94
C ASN A 18 -0.72 9.88 -10.92
N GLY A 19 0.19 9.49 -10.03
CA GLY A 19 1.54 10.06 -9.91
C GLY A 19 1.59 11.41 -9.20
N ASP A 20 0.55 11.78 -8.44
CA ASP A 20 0.45 13.05 -7.73
C ASP A 20 1.22 13.07 -6.40
N LYS A 21 1.92 11.97 -6.10
CA LYS A 21 2.72 11.76 -4.87
C LYS A 21 1.87 11.72 -3.61
N HIS A 22 0.59 11.49 -3.75
CA HIS A 22 -0.35 11.20 -2.69
C HIS A 22 -1.07 9.90 -3.02
N VAL A 23 -1.58 9.24 -1.99
CA VAL A 23 -2.43 8.07 -2.13
C VAL A 23 -3.79 8.43 -1.56
N SER A 24 -4.81 8.32 -2.40
CA SER A 24 -6.21 8.52 -2.07
C SER A 24 -6.91 7.23 -1.63
N VAL A 25 -8.10 7.38 -1.05
CA VAL A 25 -8.96 6.25 -0.69
C VAL A 25 -9.36 5.45 -1.93
N GLU A 26 -9.69 6.16 -3.00
CA GLU A 26 -10.09 5.61 -4.29
C GLU A 26 -8.95 4.76 -4.90
N GLU A 27 -7.71 5.23 -4.85
CA GLU A 27 -6.56 4.50 -5.39
C GLU A 27 -6.30 3.18 -4.65
N ILE A 28 -6.36 3.19 -3.32
CA ILE A 28 -6.22 1.96 -2.52
C ILE A 28 -7.37 0.99 -2.83
N ARG A 29 -8.60 1.51 -2.92
CA ARG A 29 -9.78 0.72 -3.26
C ARG A 29 -9.64 0.07 -4.64
N GLU A 30 -9.33 0.85 -5.67
CA GLU A 30 -9.15 0.37 -7.04
C GLU A 30 -8.05 -0.70 -7.12
N PHE A 31 -6.95 -0.50 -6.40
CA PHE A 31 -5.88 -1.50 -6.32
C PHE A 31 -6.41 -2.83 -5.78
N TYR A 32 -7.07 -2.83 -4.61
CA TYR A 32 -7.55 -4.07 -4.00
C TYR A 32 -8.72 -4.70 -4.77
N GLU A 33 -9.61 -3.91 -5.37
CA GLU A 33 -10.64 -4.44 -6.26
C GLU A 33 -10.03 -5.20 -7.43
N THR A 34 -9.05 -4.61 -8.10
CA THR A 34 -8.32 -5.24 -9.21
C THR A 34 -7.61 -6.51 -8.74
N TYR A 35 -6.87 -6.40 -7.64
CA TYR A 35 -6.10 -7.50 -7.08
C TYR A 35 -7.00 -8.68 -6.67
N LEU A 36 -8.11 -8.45 -5.98
CA LEU A 36 -9.04 -9.52 -5.56
C LEU A 36 -9.74 -10.19 -6.75
N ILE A 37 -10.02 -9.45 -7.82
CA ILE A 37 -10.56 -10.00 -9.07
C ILE A 37 -9.52 -10.92 -9.74
N GLU A 38 -8.27 -10.47 -9.86
CA GLU A 38 -7.19 -11.24 -10.49
C GLU A 38 -6.90 -12.55 -9.74
N PHE A 39 -6.96 -12.54 -8.41
CA PHE A 39 -6.72 -13.72 -7.57
C PHE A 39 -7.92 -14.66 -7.43
N ARG A 40 -9.01 -14.44 -8.19
CA ARG A 40 -10.24 -15.25 -8.14
C ARG A 40 -10.78 -15.43 -6.71
N PHE A 41 -10.64 -14.40 -5.88
CA PHE A 41 -11.31 -14.39 -4.57
C PHE A 41 -12.83 -14.52 -4.79
N PRO A 42 -13.59 -15.12 -3.86
CA PRO A 42 -14.99 -15.47 -4.07
C PRO A 42 -15.80 -14.32 -4.71
N HIS A 43 -16.67 -14.68 -5.65
CA HIS A 43 -17.49 -13.71 -6.39
C HIS A 43 -18.48 -12.93 -5.53
N ASP A 44 -18.61 -13.25 -4.24
CA ASP A 44 -19.40 -12.46 -3.30
C ASP A 44 -18.84 -11.03 -3.17
N SER A 45 -19.58 -10.07 -3.71
CA SER A 45 -19.26 -8.65 -3.67
C SER A 45 -19.16 -8.11 -2.24
N SER A 46 -19.92 -8.68 -1.31
CA SER A 46 -19.99 -8.22 0.08
C SER A 46 -18.69 -8.56 0.81
N CYS A 47 -18.20 -9.79 0.66
CA CYS A 47 -16.93 -10.22 1.25
C CYS A 47 -15.74 -9.42 0.71
N ARG A 48 -15.73 -9.08 -0.59
CA ARG A 48 -14.67 -8.21 -1.15
C ARG A 48 -14.71 -6.81 -0.58
N GLN A 49 -15.90 -6.22 -0.42
CA GLN A 49 -16.06 -4.90 0.16
C GLN A 49 -15.59 -4.88 1.62
N GLU A 50 -15.97 -5.87 2.44
CA GLU A 50 -15.51 -5.96 3.82
C GLU A 50 -13.98 -6.05 3.94
N LEU A 51 -13.33 -6.81 3.04
CA LEU A 51 -11.86 -6.87 3.00
C LEU A 51 -11.25 -5.52 2.62
N ILE A 52 -11.77 -4.86 1.58
CA ILE A 52 -11.30 -3.53 1.16
C ILE A 52 -11.45 -2.53 2.29
N ASP A 53 -12.61 -2.50 2.96
CA ASP A 53 -12.86 -1.61 4.09
C ASP A 53 -11.92 -1.90 5.26
N THR A 54 -11.60 -3.18 5.50
CA THR A 54 -10.60 -3.58 6.51
C THR A 54 -9.21 -3.04 6.16
N PHE A 55 -8.80 -3.12 4.89
CA PHE A 55 -7.52 -2.55 4.44
C PHE A 55 -7.51 -1.03 4.55
N LEU A 56 -8.57 -0.35 4.13
CA LEU A 56 -8.71 1.12 4.27
C LEU A 56 -8.65 1.54 5.74
N GLN A 57 -9.26 0.77 6.64
CA GLN A 57 -9.17 1.01 8.07
C GLN A 57 -7.74 0.87 8.61
N ALA A 58 -6.97 -0.12 8.13
CA ALA A 58 -5.57 -0.30 8.51
C ALA A 58 -4.72 0.92 8.08
N PHE A 59 -5.01 1.48 6.90
CA PHE A 59 -4.39 2.71 6.41
C PHE A 59 -4.95 4.00 7.03
N ARG A 60 -5.83 3.90 8.05
CA ARG A 60 -6.51 5.05 8.67
C ARG A 60 -7.28 5.91 7.66
N MET A 61 -7.67 5.34 6.53
CA MET A 61 -8.41 5.99 5.44
C MET A 61 -9.91 5.80 5.64
N ARG A 62 -10.49 6.48 6.63
CA ARG A 62 -11.94 6.44 6.89
C ARG A 62 -12.73 7.54 6.17
N ASP A 63 -12.06 8.64 5.83
CA ASP A 63 -12.69 9.78 5.17
C ASP A 63 -12.41 9.69 3.66
N ALA A 64 -13.46 9.75 2.83
CA ALA A 64 -13.32 9.62 1.37
C ALA A 64 -12.36 10.66 0.75
N ASN A 65 -12.31 11.87 1.30
CA ASN A 65 -11.44 12.93 0.79
C ASN A 65 -10.01 12.86 1.35
N ARG A 66 -9.69 11.83 2.15
CA ARG A 66 -8.38 11.71 2.75
C ARG A 66 -7.37 11.25 1.73
N GLN A 67 -6.27 11.98 1.68
CA GLN A 67 -5.09 11.62 0.93
C GLN A 67 -3.91 11.57 1.89
N MET A 68 -2.92 10.74 1.57
CA MET A 68 -1.69 10.66 2.36
C MET A 68 -0.46 10.73 1.47
N ASN A 69 0.54 11.49 1.89
CA ASN A 69 1.85 11.49 1.26
C ASN A 69 2.70 10.30 1.75
N PHE A 70 3.89 10.12 1.17
CA PHE A 70 4.77 9.01 1.51
C PHE A 70 5.16 8.95 2.99
N ASP A 71 5.43 10.10 3.63
CA ASP A 71 5.85 10.13 5.03
C ASP A 71 4.71 9.68 5.97
N GLN A 72 3.49 10.13 5.69
CA GLN A 72 2.28 9.70 6.41
C GLN A 72 2.02 8.21 6.19
N PHE A 73 2.12 7.74 4.96
CA PHE A 73 1.99 6.33 4.60
C PHE A 73 3.02 5.46 5.33
N TYR A 74 4.29 5.86 5.30
CA TYR A 74 5.37 5.13 5.94
C TYR A 74 5.21 5.09 7.48
N THR A 75 4.76 6.19 8.08
CA THR A 75 4.47 6.24 9.53
C THR A 75 3.40 5.21 9.91
N ILE A 76 2.31 5.12 9.13
CA ILE A 76 1.25 4.14 9.36
C ILE A 76 1.79 2.70 9.24
N LEU A 77 2.65 2.42 8.26
CA LEU A 77 3.27 1.10 8.12
C LEU A 77 4.18 0.72 9.28
N GLN A 78 4.91 1.69 9.86
CA GLN A 78 5.77 1.45 11.03
C GLN A 78 4.96 1.20 12.31
N GLU A 79 3.85 1.91 12.49
CA GLU A 79 2.98 1.76 13.66
C GLU A 79 2.15 0.47 13.64
N THR A 80 2.08 -0.20 12.49
CA THR A 80 1.19 -1.34 12.28
C THR A 80 2.00 -2.55 11.76
N PRO A 81 2.83 -3.20 12.61
CA PRO A 81 3.79 -4.23 12.19
C PRO A 81 3.16 -5.42 11.43
N ASN A 82 1.92 -5.79 11.74
CA ASN A 82 1.20 -6.88 11.05
C ASN A 82 0.58 -6.46 9.69
N SER A 83 0.56 -5.16 9.38
CA SER A 83 0.02 -4.68 8.10
C SER A 83 0.93 -5.02 6.94
N LEU A 84 2.24 -4.97 7.17
CA LEU A 84 3.25 -5.39 6.19
C LEU A 84 3.20 -6.91 5.94
N GLU A 85 2.85 -7.71 6.95
CA GLU A 85 2.65 -9.15 6.76
C GLU A 85 1.43 -9.46 5.91
N SER A 86 0.35 -8.69 6.07
CA SER A 86 -0.85 -8.81 5.21
C SER A 86 -0.56 -8.39 3.76
N LEU A 87 0.41 -7.50 3.56
CA LEU A 87 0.91 -7.06 2.25
C LEU A 87 1.85 -8.09 1.58
N GLN A 88 2.24 -9.19 2.26
CA GLN A 88 2.97 -10.30 1.63
C GLN A 88 2.17 -10.99 0.50
N LEU A 89 0.87 -10.75 0.43
CA LEU A 89 0.03 -11.14 -0.70
C LEU A 89 0.47 -10.40 -1.99
N ILE A 90 0.86 -9.13 -1.87
CA ILE A 90 1.44 -8.40 -2.99
C ILE A 90 2.87 -8.90 -3.14
N ASN A 91 3.15 -9.62 -4.23
CA ASN A 91 4.45 -10.21 -4.53
C ASN A 91 5.49 -9.13 -4.86
N ILE A 92 5.81 -8.26 -3.90
CA ILE A 92 6.83 -7.22 -4.02
C ILE A 92 8.17 -7.91 -3.75
N PRO A 93 9.08 -7.97 -4.74
CA PRO A 93 10.35 -8.67 -4.59
C PRO A 93 11.12 -8.06 -3.42
N ASN A 94 11.44 -8.89 -2.42
CA ASN A 94 12.07 -8.38 -1.22
C ASN A 94 13.59 -8.26 -1.29
N ASN A 95 14.00 -7.16 -1.91
CA ASN A 95 15.38 -6.69 -2.06
C ASN A 95 15.64 -5.55 -1.07
N ASP A 96 15.52 -5.81 0.23
CA ASP A 96 15.97 -4.84 1.25
C ASP A 96 17.52 -4.75 1.30
N ASP A 97 18.24 -5.65 0.61
CA ASP A 97 19.72 -5.64 0.49
C ASP A 97 20.28 -4.66 -0.57
N GLN A 98 19.42 -3.96 -1.33
CA GLN A 98 19.90 -3.05 -2.40
C GLN A 98 19.84 -1.56 -2.06
N VAL A 99 19.37 -1.19 -0.86
CA VAL A 99 19.23 0.22 -0.48
C VAL A 99 20.59 0.94 -0.40
N ASP A 100 21.67 0.22 -0.07
CA ASP A 100 23.03 0.78 -0.06
C ASP A 100 23.61 1.04 -1.46
N LYS A 101 23.00 0.51 -2.54
CA LYS A 101 23.42 0.76 -3.93
C LYS A 101 22.63 1.84 -4.65
N LEU A 102 21.57 2.39 -4.03
CA LEU A 102 20.89 3.60 -4.51
C LEU A 102 21.55 4.89 -4.02
N LYS A 103 22.80 4.80 -3.56
CA LYS A 103 23.70 5.95 -3.50
C LYS A 103 24.24 6.24 -4.92
N TRP A 104 23.77 7.38 -5.44
CA TRP A 104 24.29 8.20 -6.54
C TRP A 104 23.82 7.87 -7.96
N GLN A 105 23.18 8.84 -8.63
CA GLN A 105 23.78 9.61 -9.75
C GLN A 105 22.75 10.57 -10.40
N ALA A 106 23.16 11.85 -10.51
CA ALA A 106 22.51 13.04 -11.11
C ALA A 106 21.57 13.84 -10.20
#